data_AF-A0A1B8DTZ4-F1
#
_entry.id   AF-A0A1B8DTZ4-F1
#
_cell.length_a   1.000
_cell.length_b   1.000
_cell.length_c   1.000
_cell.angle_alpha   90.00
_cell.angle_beta   90.00
_cell.angle_gamma   90.00
#
_symmetry.space_group_name_H-M   'P 1'
#
loop_
_entity.id
_entity.type
_entity.pdbx_description
1 polymer ?
#
loop_
_entity_poly.entity_id
_entity_poly.type
_entity_poly.pdbx_seq_one_letter_code
_entity_poly.pdbx_strand_id
1 'polypeptide(L)'
;MEYVRGETLGDRWDSLTDADKTCVCDDLRQIITSLRRVEQDPNDTFIGSLNRQRLLDYVLEDRPGSGPFATIKQFNDWFSRLPWLPFPNHESFQDPWRASLPDTGEIKLTHGDLHRGNIIVSSTGPPRVLAVVDWAHCGWYPDYWEYCKAAYTSSYKGEWRNRWVPMFLEPWVEVHETFADYIQAMGAI
;
A
#
# COMPACT_ATOMS: atom_id res chain seq x y z
N MET A 1 15.77 14.91 -9.01
CA MET A 1 15.77 13.45 -9.22
C MET A 1 17.05 13.07 -9.92
N GLU A 2 17.70 12.01 -9.47
CA GLU A 2 18.85 11.40 -10.13
C GLU A 2 18.38 10.15 -10.90
N TYR A 3 18.96 9.89 -12.08
CA TYR A 3 18.63 8.70 -12.85
C TYR A 3 19.36 7.48 -12.30
N VAL A 4 18.61 6.44 -11.94
CA VAL A 4 19.15 5.15 -11.48
C VAL A 4 19.32 4.23 -12.68
N ARG A 5 20.56 3.83 -12.96
CA ARG A 5 20.88 2.92 -14.06
C ARG A 5 20.53 1.48 -13.67
N GLY A 6 19.39 0.99 -14.15
CA GLY A 6 18.92 -0.39 -13.96
C GLY A 6 17.72 -0.69 -14.87
N GLU A 7 17.08 -1.82 -14.62
CA GLU A 7 15.84 -2.25 -15.30
C GLU A 7 14.73 -2.37 -14.27
N THR A 8 13.47 -2.23 -14.69
CA THR A 8 12.37 -2.48 -13.75
C THR A 8 12.33 -3.98 -13.41
N LEU A 9 11.94 -4.31 -12.18
CA LEU A 9 11.71 -5.69 -11.78
C LEU A 9 10.62 -6.32 -12.66
N GLY A 10 9.65 -5.53 -13.12
CA GLY A 10 8.61 -5.95 -14.04
C GLY A 10 9.18 -6.51 -15.34
N ASP A 11 10.08 -5.76 -15.98
CA ASP A 11 10.70 -6.15 -17.25
C ASP A 11 11.57 -7.40 -17.12
N ARG A 12 12.26 -7.56 -15.97
CA ARG A 12 13.14 -8.71 -15.73
C ARG A 12 12.43 -9.94 -15.18
N TRP A 13 11.20 -9.80 -14.67
CA TRP A 13 10.57 -10.78 -13.77
C TRP A 13 10.57 -12.22 -14.30
N ASP A 14 10.18 -12.41 -15.55
CA ASP A 14 10.01 -13.73 -16.16
C ASP A 14 11.36 -14.42 -16.45
N SER A 15 12.46 -13.66 -16.45
CA SER A 15 13.82 -14.18 -16.62
C SER A 15 14.47 -14.61 -15.30
N LEU A 16 13.92 -14.20 -14.16
CA LEU A 16 14.50 -14.48 -12.85
C LEU A 16 14.15 -15.88 -12.37
N THR A 17 15.14 -16.58 -11.82
CA THR A 17 14.91 -17.84 -11.11
C THR A 17 14.19 -17.62 -9.78
N ASP A 18 13.66 -18.67 -9.16
CA ASP A 18 13.07 -18.55 -7.82
C ASP A 18 14.11 -18.10 -6.76
N ALA A 19 15.37 -18.50 -6.91
CA ALA A 19 16.46 -18.05 -6.05
C ALA A 19 16.72 -16.55 -6.22
N ASP A 20 16.73 -16.07 -7.47
CA ASP A 20 16.84 -14.64 -7.79
C ASP A 20 15.69 -13.83 -7.20
N LYS A 21 14.44 -14.29 -7.39
CA LYS A 21 13.24 -13.66 -6.85
C LYS A 21 13.27 -13.63 -5.31
N THR A 22 13.82 -14.67 -4.67
CA THR A 22 14.04 -14.72 -3.22
C THR A 22 15.03 -13.65 -2.76
N CYS A 23 16.18 -13.53 -3.44
CA CYS A 23 17.16 -12.48 -3.14
C CYS A 23 16.59 -11.07 -3.28
N VAL A 24 15.77 -10.83 -4.31
CA VAL A 24 15.07 -9.55 -4.49
C VAL A 24 14.09 -9.30 -3.36
N CYS A 25 13.32 -10.31 -2.92
CA CYS A 25 12.41 -10.16 -1.78
C CYS A 25 13.16 -9.88 -0.48
N ASP A 26 14.35 -10.46 -0.28
CA ASP A 26 15.18 -10.18 0.88
C ASP A 26 15.68 -8.73 0.90
N ASP A 27 16.11 -8.20 -0.25
CA ASP A 27 16.47 -6.78 -0.39
C ASP A 27 15.24 -5.88 -0.12
N LEU A 28 14.07 -6.19 -0.71
CA LEU A 28 12.83 -5.43 -0.48
C LEU A 28 12.43 -5.44 0.99
N ARG A 29 12.50 -6.59 1.66
CA ARG A 29 12.19 -6.71 3.09
C ARG A 29 13.08 -5.80 3.93
N GLN A 30 14.37 -5.70 3.61
CA GLN A 30 15.29 -4.78 4.31
C GLN A 30 14.93 -3.31 4.05
N ILE A 31 14.61 -2.96 2.80
CA ILE A 31 14.21 -1.60 2.40
C ILE A 31 12.92 -1.19 3.11
N ILE A 32 11.87 -2.01 3.04
CA ILE A 32 10.57 -1.74 3.66
C ILE A 32 10.68 -1.73 5.18
N THR A 33 11.47 -2.63 5.78
CA THR A 33 11.75 -2.58 7.23
C THR A 33 12.39 -1.25 7.63
N SER A 34 13.31 -0.75 6.81
CA SER A 34 13.97 0.54 7.06
C SER A 34 13.00 1.71 6.89
N LEU A 35 12.14 1.66 5.86
CA LEU A 35 11.09 2.66 5.62
C LEU A 35 10.10 2.72 6.79
N ARG A 36 9.66 1.56 7.30
CA ARG A 36 8.71 1.46 8.41
C ARG A 36 9.28 1.89 9.78
N ARG A 37 10.59 2.15 9.86
CA ARG A 37 11.23 2.76 11.03
C ARG A 37 11.20 4.29 11.01
N VAL A 38 10.78 4.91 9.91
CA VAL A 38 10.55 6.36 9.90
C VAL A 38 9.32 6.64 10.76
N GLU A 39 9.52 7.44 11.80
CA GLU A 39 8.50 7.79 12.78
C GLU A 39 8.06 9.24 12.61
N GLN A 40 6.79 9.50 12.89
CA GLN A 40 6.29 10.86 13.09
C GLN A 40 6.70 11.38 14.46
N ASP A 41 6.48 12.67 14.71
CA ASP A 41 6.49 13.16 16.08
C ASP A 41 5.41 12.41 16.89
N PRO A 42 5.77 11.73 18.00
CA PRO A 42 4.81 10.98 18.81
C PRO A 42 3.68 11.86 19.38
N ASN A 43 3.88 13.17 19.49
CA ASN A 43 2.86 14.11 19.95
C ASN A 43 1.97 14.64 18.83
N ASP A 44 2.32 14.33 17.57
CA ASP A 44 1.65 14.88 16.40
C ASP A 44 1.46 13.83 15.30
N THR A 45 0.96 12.65 15.69
CA THR A 45 0.70 11.55 14.76
C THR A 45 -0.60 11.78 13.96
N PHE A 46 -0.55 11.52 12.66
CA PHE A 46 -1.72 11.62 11.78
C PHE A 46 -1.62 10.64 10.59
N ILE A 47 -2.77 10.37 9.95
CA ILE A 47 -2.89 9.68 8.66
C ILE A 47 -3.16 10.75 7.60
N GLY A 48 -2.33 10.83 6.57
CA GLY A 48 -2.34 11.92 5.58
C GLY A 48 -1.07 11.94 4.74
N SER A 49 -0.98 12.87 3.80
CA SER A 49 0.27 13.11 3.07
C SER A 49 1.40 13.61 3.99
N LEU A 50 2.65 13.61 3.52
CA LEU A 50 3.82 14.02 4.31
C LEU A 50 3.73 15.43 4.90
N ASN A 51 2.98 16.33 4.26
CA ASN A 51 2.74 17.71 4.71
C ASN A 51 1.40 17.87 5.46
N ARG A 52 0.86 16.78 6.01
CA ARG A 52 -0.39 16.76 6.79
C ARG A 52 -1.60 17.27 6.00
N GLN A 53 -1.66 16.95 4.72
CA GLN A 53 -2.79 17.23 3.84
C GLN A 53 -3.56 15.93 3.56
N ARG A 54 -4.52 16.02 2.63
CA ARG A 54 -5.27 14.88 2.12
C ARG A 54 -4.35 13.77 1.60
N LEU A 55 -4.85 12.55 1.61
CA LEU A 55 -4.18 11.37 1.08
C LEU A 55 -3.99 11.49 -0.43
N LEU A 56 -2.86 10.98 -0.91
CA LEU A 56 -2.44 11.05 -2.32
C LEU A 56 -2.54 9.71 -3.04
N ASP A 57 -2.95 8.65 -2.34
CA ASP A 57 -3.20 7.37 -2.99
C ASP A 57 -4.36 7.53 -3.98
N TYR A 58 -4.11 7.24 -5.25
CA TYR A 58 -5.08 7.47 -6.34
C TYR A 58 -6.46 6.80 -6.10
N VAL A 59 -6.54 5.70 -5.32
CA VAL A 59 -7.85 5.08 -5.01
C VAL A 59 -8.68 5.96 -4.06
N LEU A 60 -8.04 6.93 -3.40
CA LEU A 60 -8.57 7.84 -2.39
C LEU A 60 -8.46 9.34 -2.75
N GLU A 61 -7.58 9.75 -3.67
CA GLU A 61 -7.18 11.16 -3.86
C GLU A 61 -8.37 12.10 -4.12
N ASP A 62 -9.33 11.67 -4.93
CA ASP A 62 -10.53 12.44 -5.30
C ASP A 62 -11.71 12.25 -4.35
N ARG A 63 -11.53 11.49 -3.25
CA ARG A 63 -12.60 11.20 -2.30
C ARG A 63 -12.77 12.36 -1.32
N PRO A 64 -14.01 12.82 -1.09
CA PRO A 64 -14.26 13.95 -0.19
C PRO A 64 -13.81 13.61 1.24
N GLY A 65 -13.09 14.55 1.86
CA GLY A 65 -12.64 14.40 3.24
C GLY A 65 -11.55 13.36 3.45
N SER A 66 -10.69 13.10 2.46
CA SER A 66 -9.56 12.16 2.51
C SER A 66 -8.41 12.58 3.44
N GLY A 67 -8.73 13.06 4.64
CA GLY A 67 -7.77 13.37 5.71
C GLY A 67 -7.39 14.85 5.84
N PRO A 68 -6.47 15.16 6.77
CA PRO A 68 -5.78 14.21 7.65
C PRO A 68 -6.70 13.62 8.74
N PHE A 69 -6.38 12.41 9.21
CA PHE A 69 -7.08 11.75 10.32
C PHE A 69 -6.16 11.62 11.53
N ALA A 70 -6.71 11.74 12.75
CA ALA A 70 -5.92 11.63 13.97
C ALA A 70 -5.68 10.17 14.40
N THR A 71 -6.55 9.23 13.99
CA THR A 71 -6.47 7.83 14.40
C THR A 71 -6.81 6.89 13.26
N ILE A 72 -6.31 5.65 13.34
CA ILE A 72 -6.66 4.55 12.43
C ILE A 72 -8.17 4.32 12.43
N LYS A 73 -8.81 4.38 13.61
CA LYS A 73 -10.28 4.32 13.72
C LYS A 73 -10.99 5.38 12.86
N GLN A 74 -10.58 6.65 12.96
CA GLN A 74 -11.21 7.73 12.18
C GLN A 74 -11.03 7.52 10.68
N PHE A 75 -9.84 7.09 10.27
CA PHE A 75 -9.56 6.73 8.89
C PHE A 75 -10.45 5.57 8.41
N ASN A 76 -10.53 4.47 9.16
CA ASN A 76 -11.34 3.31 8.79
C ASN A 76 -12.85 3.60 8.79
N ASP A 77 -13.32 4.41 9.75
CA ASP A 77 -14.70 4.90 9.79
C ASP A 77 -15.03 5.76 8.56
N TRP A 78 -14.07 6.55 8.07
CA TRP A 78 -14.22 7.31 6.82
C TRP A 78 -14.17 6.39 5.59
N PHE A 79 -13.15 5.51 5.51
CA PHE A 79 -12.91 4.63 4.39
C PHE A 79 -14.09 3.68 4.13
N SER A 80 -14.68 3.09 5.17
CA SER A 80 -15.84 2.19 5.02
C SER A 80 -17.12 2.91 4.58
N ARG A 81 -17.21 4.24 4.72
CA ARG A 81 -18.39 4.99 4.25
C ARG A 81 -18.36 5.23 2.75
N LEU A 82 -17.17 5.23 2.13
CA LEU A 82 -17.00 5.63 0.75
C LEU A 82 -17.83 4.81 -0.25
N PRO A 83 -17.92 3.46 -0.15
CA PRO A 83 -18.79 2.66 -1.01
C PRO A 83 -20.27 3.04 -0.95
N TRP A 84 -20.72 3.60 0.18
CA TRP A 84 -22.12 3.88 0.46
C TRP A 84 -22.54 5.29 0.04
N LEU A 85 -21.60 6.21 -0.19
CA LEU A 85 -21.88 7.61 -0.58
C LEU A 85 -22.88 7.78 -1.74
N PRO A 86 -22.89 6.93 -2.78
CA PRO A 86 -23.86 7.05 -3.88
C PRO A 86 -25.31 6.71 -3.49
N PHE A 87 -25.55 6.08 -2.34
CA PHE A 87 -26.87 5.60 -1.94
C PHE A 87 -27.59 6.60 -1.02
N PRO A 88 -28.93 6.73 -1.16
CA PRO A 88 -29.74 7.50 -0.21
C PRO A 88 -29.61 6.96 1.22
N ASN A 89 -29.69 7.84 2.21
CA ASN A 89 -29.66 7.50 3.65
C ASN A 89 -28.38 6.78 4.12
N HIS A 90 -27.28 6.86 3.36
CA HIS A 90 -25.99 6.24 3.72
C HIS A 90 -25.47 6.64 5.11
N GLU A 91 -25.81 7.84 5.60
CA GLU A 91 -25.44 8.29 6.96
C GLU A 91 -26.00 7.39 8.08
N SER A 92 -27.12 6.73 7.83
CA SER A 92 -27.78 5.82 8.78
C SER A 92 -27.38 4.35 8.57
N PHE A 93 -26.67 4.04 7.48
CA PHE A 93 -26.25 2.68 7.17
C PHE A 93 -25.06 2.29 8.05
N GLN A 94 -25.25 1.21 8.82
CA GLN A 94 -24.17 0.59 9.56
C GLN A 94 -23.53 -0.48 8.69
N ASP A 95 -22.31 -0.21 8.24
CA ASP A 95 -21.53 -1.15 7.44
C ASP A 95 -21.14 -2.38 8.28
N PRO A 96 -21.63 -3.59 7.94
CA PRO A 96 -21.31 -4.80 8.70
C PRO A 96 -19.85 -5.23 8.54
N TRP A 97 -19.15 -4.81 7.48
CA TRP A 97 -17.74 -5.13 7.23
C TRP A 97 -16.78 -4.13 7.87
N ARG A 98 -17.28 -3.03 8.44
CA ARG A 98 -16.43 -2.02 9.12
C ARG A 98 -15.59 -2.65 10.24
N ALA A 99 -16.14 -3.63 10.95
CA ALA A 99 -15.44 -4.32 12.04
C ALA A 99 -14.25 -5.18 11.58
N SER A 100 -14.18 -5.51 10.28
CA SER A 100 -13.06 -6.25 9.68
C SER A 100 -11.79 -5.40 9.49
N LEU A 101 -11.90 -4.07 9.62
CA LEU A 101 -10.75 -3.17 9.59
C LEU A 101 -10.26 -2.90 11.03
N PRO A 102 -8.96 -3.09 11.33
CA PRO A 102 -8.45 -2.94 12.69
C PRO A 102 -8.37 -1.46 13.10
N ASP A 103 -8.98 -1.10 14.24
CA ASP A 103 -8.96 0.28 14.77
C ASP A 103 -7.64 0.64 15.48
N THR A 104 -6.83 -0.36 15.76
CA THR A 104 -5.53 -0.28 16.44
C THR A 104 -4.44 -0.82 15.53
N GLY A 105 -3.24 -0.27 15.65
CA GLY A 105 -2.08 -0.61 14.84
C GLY A 105 -1.09 0.54 14.87
N GLU A 106 -0.14 0.51 13.96
CA GLU A 106 0.82 1.60 13.79
C GLU A 106 0.49 2.44 12.55
N ILE A 107 0.81 3.74 12.60
CA ILE A 107 0.78 4.61 11.43
C ILE A 107 2.19 4.65 10.86
N LYS A 108 2.36 4.15 9.64
CA LYS A 108 3.67 3.97 9.00
C LYS A 108 3.78 4.75 7.70
N LEU A 109 5.00 5.20 7.40
CA LEU A 109 5.33 5.72 6.10
C LEU A 109 5.17 4.60 5.07
N THR A 110 4.34 4.86 4.08
CA THR A 110 3.84 3.88 3.10
C THR A 110 4.07 4.45 1.71
N HIS A 111 4.59 3.63 0.80
CA HIS A 111 4.83 3.96 -0.60
C HIS A 111 3.50 4.16 -1.35
N GLY A 112 2.54 3.27 -1.13
CA GLY A 112 1.18 3.37 -1.69
C GLY A 112 1.03 2.82 -3.11
N ASP A 113 2.13 2.60 -3.84
CA ASP A 113 2.12 1.98 -5.18
C ASP A 113 3.27 0.99 -5.42
N LEU A 114 3.49 0.08 -4.48
CA LEU A 114 4.63 -0.84 -4.53
C LEU A 114 4.35 -2.07 -5.42
N HIS A 115 4.54 -1.90 -6.73
CA HIS A 115 4.49 -2.98 -7.72
C HIS A 115 5.82 -3.13 -8.48
N ARG A 116 5.98 -4.24 -9.22
CA ARG A 116 7.24 -4.59 -9.92
C ARG A 116 7.76 -3.50 -10.88
N GLY A 117 6.89 -2.63 -11.40
CA GLY A 117 7.29 -1.52 -12.27
C GLY A 117 8.03 -0.40 -11.53
N ASN A 118 7.73 -0.23 -10.25
CA ASN A 118 8.28 0.81 -9.38
C ASN A 118 9.52 0.34 -8.60
N ILE A 119 10.06 -0.82 -8.95
CA ILE A 119 11.26 -1.41 -8.35
C ILE A 119 12.33 -1.50 -9.43
N ILE A 120 13.47 -0.83 -9.23
CA ILE A 120 14.61 -0.88 -10.14
C ILE A 120 15.63 -1.89 -9.63
N VAL A 121 16.08 -2.79 -10.49
CA VAL A 121 17.08 -3.81 -10.19
C VAL A 121 18.33 -3.69 -11.07
N SER A 122 19.43 -4.29 -10.62
CA SER A 122 20.67 -4.40 -11.40
C SER A 122 20.41 -5.02 -12.77
N SER A 123 21.00 -4.44 -13.83
CA SER A 123 20.89 -4.96 -15.21
C SER A 123 21.90 -6.08 -15.51
N THR A 124 22.93 -6.21 -14.67
CA THR A 124 24.00 -7.21 -14.83
C THR A 124 24.34 -7.86 -13.49
N GLY A 125 24.77 -9.12 -13.53
CA GLY A 125 25.09 -9.89 -12.33
C GLY A 125 23.82 -10.35 -11.58
N PRO A 126 23.98 -10.82 -10.34
CA PRO A 126 22.85 -11.20 -9.49
C PRO A 126 21.88 -10.02 -9.31
N PRO A 127 20.55 -10.27 -9.32
CA PRO A 127 19.58 -9.21 -9.19
C PRO A 127 19.65 -8.63 -7.78
N ARG A 128 19.83 -7.30 -7.71
CA ARG A 128 19.81 -6.51 -6.48
C ARG A 128 18.87 -5.34 -6.65
N VAL A 129 18.08 -5.02 -5.63
CA VAL A 129 17.25 -3.82 -5.67
C VAL A 129 18.13 -2.58 -5.56
N LEU A 130 18.07 -1.72 -6.58
CA LEU A 130 18.82 -0.47 -6.65
C LEU A 130 18.01 0.72 -6.14
N ALA A 131 16.70 0.72 -6.40
CA ALA A 131 15.81 1.78 -5.95
C ALA A 131 14.34 1.32 -5.94
N VAL A 132 13.55 1.96 -5.06
CA VAL A 132 12.10 2.02 -5.15
C VAL A 132 11.75 3.45 -5.60
N VAL A 133 10.97 3.57 -6.66
CA VAL A 133 10.66 4.83 -7.33
C VAL A 133 9.15 5.06 -7.40
N ASP A 134 8.75 6.24 -7.85
CA ASP A 134 7.35 6.67 -7.96
C ASP A 134 6.60 6.79 -6.62
N TRP A 135 7.06 7.75 -5.82
CA TRP A 135 6.54 8.05 -4.48
C TRP A 135 5.32 8.99 -4.50
N ALA A 136 4.64 9.15 -5.63
CA ALA A 136 3.54 10.11 -5.77
C ALA A 136 2.38 9.84 -4.79
N HIS A 137 2.14 8.57 -4.46
CA HIS A 137 1.08 8.12 -3.55
C HIS A 137 1.53 8.02 -2.08
N CYS A 138 2.77 8.40 -1.79
CA CYS A 138 3.39 8.24 -0.48
C CYS A 138 2.70 9.07 0.60
N GLY A 139 2.61 8.50 1.79
CA GLY A 139 2.08 9.19 2.96
C GLY A 139 2.12 8.34 4.22
N TRP A 140 1.45 8.83 5.25
CA TRP A 140 1.25 8.16 6.51
C TRP A 140 -0.08 7.41 6.46
N TYR A 141 -0.03 6.08 6.54
CA TYR A 141 -1.19 5.20 6.46
C TYR A 141 -1.14 4.15 7.59
N PRO A 142 -2.26 3.46 7.88
CA PRO A 142 -2.22 2.25 8.70
C PRO A 142 -1.22 1.22 8.16
N ASP A 143 -0.54 0.51 9.06
CA ASP A 143 0.47 -0.53 8.76
C ASP A 143 0.04 -1.63 7.78
N TYR A 144 -1.26 -1.93 7.68
CA TYR A 144 -1.83 -2.89 6.73
C TYR A 144 -1.91 -2.35 5.28
N TRP A 145 -1.85 -1.03 5.09
CA TRP A 145 -2.19 -0.39 3.80
C TRP A 145 -1.25 -0.79 2.68
N GLU A 146 0.07 -0.84 2.92
CA GLU A 146 1.07 -1.22 1.91
C GLU A 146 0.81 -2.63 1.35
N TYR A 147 0.53 -3.62 2.23
CA TYR A 147 0.20 -4.98 1.79
C TYR A 147 -1.09 -4.98 0.97
N CYS A 148 -2.12 -4.31 1.47
CA CYS A 148 -3.42 -4.28 0.81
C CYS A 148 -3.31 -3.65 -0.59
N LYS A 149 -2.60 -2.53 -0.72
CA LYS A 149 -2.35 -1.87 -2.01
C LYS A 149 -1.53 -2.73 -2.95
N ALA A 150 -0.40 -3.26 -2.50
CA ALA A 150 0.47 -4.10 -3.33
C ALA A 150 -0.25 -5.37 -3.83
N ALA A 151 -1.10 -5.97 -3.00
CA ALA A 151 -1.92 -7.12 -3.38
C ALA A 151 -3.09 -6.77 -4.31
N TYR A 152 -3.72 -5.61 -4.11
CA TYR A 152 -4.86 -5.14 -4.90
C TYR A 152 -4.47 -4.78 -6.34
N THR A 153 -3.37 -4.03 -6.53
CA THR A 153 -2.90 -3.60 -7.86
C THR A 153 -2.17 -4.71 -8.65
N SER A 154 -2.20 -5.93 -8.12
CA SER A 154 -1.58 -7.10 -8.72
C SER A 154 -2.63 -8.10 -9.19
N SER A 155 -2.31 -8.84 -10.26
CA SER A 155 -3.19 -9.92 -10.75
C SER A 155 -3.59 -10.86 -9.61
N TYR A 156 -4.90 -11.08 -9.44
CA TYR A 156 -5.46 -11.94 -8.38
C TYR A 156 -4.85 -13.34 -8.39
N LYS A 157 -4.58 -13.91 -9.58
CA LYS A 157 -3.96 -15.23 -9.75
C LYS A 157 -2.44 -15.17 -9.95
N GLY A 158 -1.85 -13.97 -9.93
CA GLY A 158 -0.42 -13.77 -10.20
C GLY A 158 0.45 -14.28 -9.06
N GLU A 159 1.59 -14.89 -9.40
CA GLU A 159 2.56 -15.34 -8.40
C GLU A 159 3.12 -14.19 -7.57
N TRP A 160 3.26 -12.99 -8.16
CA TRP A 160 3.78 -11.81 -7.45
C TRP A 160 2.96 -11.54 -6.18
N ARG A 161 1.64 -11.45 -6.33
CA ARG A 161 0.71 -11.25 -5.21
C ARG A 161 0.73 -12.42 -4.23
N ASN A 162 0.62 -13.65 -4.75
CA ASN A 162 0.27 -14.80 -3.91
C ASN A 162 1.49 -15.50 -3.28
N ARG A 163 2.69 -15.29 -3.83
CA ARG A 163 3.92 -15.95 -3.38
C ARG A 163 4.96 -14.96 -2.88
N TRP A 164 5.17 -13.85 -3.59
CA TRP A 164 6.35 -13.02 -3.39
C TRP A 164 6.08 -11.80 -2.49
N VAL A 165 4.94 -11.11 -2.64
CA VAL A 165 4.53 -10.01 -1.74
C VAL A 165 4.55 -10.43 -0.26
N PRO A 166 4.00 -11.60 0.14
CA PRO A 166 4.08 -12.09 1.51
C PRO A 166 5.50 -12.32 2.06
N MET A 167 6.53 -12.37 1.21
CA MET A 167 7.91 -12.55 1.66
C MET A 167 8.56 -11.28 2.20
N PHE A 168 8.04 -10.10 1.83
CA PHE A 168 8.62 -8.81 2.22
C PHE A 168 7.61 -7.84 2.84
N LEU A 169 6.32 -8.16 2.81
CA LEU A 169 5.26 -7.45 3.52
C LEU A 169 4.49 -8.41 4.42
N GLU A 170 4.17 -7.96 5.63
CA GLU A 170 3.30 -8.71 6.54
C GLU A 170 1.94 -8.97 5.88
N PRO A 171 1.47 -10.22 5.78
CA PRO A 171 0.19 -10.52 5.14
C PRO A 171 -1.00 -10.09 5.99
N TRP A 172 -1.88 -9.26 5.41
CA TRP A 172 -3.15 -8.84 6.01
C TRP A 172 -4.32 -9.36 5.18
N VAL A 173 -4.43 -10.68 5.03
CA VAL A 173 -5.35 -11.32 4.06
C VAL A 173 -6.81 -10.95 4.31
N GLU A 174 -7.28 -11.06 5.57
CA GLU A 174 -8.67 -10.74 5.95
C GLU A 174 -9.00 -9.25 5.76
N VAL A 175 -8.06 -8.37 6.13
CA VAL A 175 -8.19 -6.92 5.94
C VAL A 175 -8.20 -6.58 4.44
N HIS A 176 -7.34 -7.23 3.66
CA HIS A 176 -7.25 -7.05 2.21
C HIS A 176 -8.57 -7.43 1.52
N GLU A 177 -9.28 -8.47 1.95
CA GLU A 177 -10.58 -8.83 1.38
C GLU A 177 -11.59 -7.68 1.52
N THR A 178 -11.74 -7.16 2.75
CA THR A 178 -12.64 -6.02 3.02
C THR A 178 -12.20 -4.77 2.26
N PHE A 179 -10.89 -4.49 2.25
CA PHE A 179 -10.30 -3.39 1.51
C PHE A 179 -10.58 -3.47 0.01
N ALA A 180 -10.42 -4.66 -0.59
CA ALA A 180 -10.63 -4.87 -2.02
C ALA A 180 -12.10 -4.71 -2.39
N ASP A 181 -13.02 -5.22 -1.56
CA ASP A 181 -14.46 -5.06 -1.74
C ASP A 181 -14.87 -3.58 -1.70
N TYR A 182 -14.34 -2.80 -0.76
CA TYR A 182 -14.60 -1.36 -0.69
C TYR A 182 -14.07 -0.63 -1.93
N ILE A 183 -12.85 -0.91 -2.37
CA ILE A 183 -12.28 -0.23 -3.55
C ILE A 183 -13.04 -0.58 -4.82
N GLN A 184 -13.41 -1.86 -4.98
CA GLN A 184 -14.22 -2.30 -6.12
C GLN A 184 -15.61 -1.63 -6.11
N ALA A 185 -16.27 -1.54 -4.95
CA ALA A 185 -17.56 -0.86 -4.82
C ALA A 185 -17.48 0.64 -5.11
N MET A 186 -16.33 1.27 -4.87
CA MET A 186 -16.05 2.67 -5.22
C MET A 186 -15.77 2.89 -6.72
N GLY A 187 -15.67 1.82 -7.53
CA GLY A 187 -15.37 1.89 -8.96
C GLY A 187 -13.92 2.25 -9.30
N ALA A 188 -13.02 2.18 -8.33
CA ALA A 188 -11.58 2.24 -8.60
C ALA A 188 -11.13 0.86 -9.12
N ILE A 189 -10.42 0.85 -10.25
CA ILE A 189 -9.87 -0.34 -10.92
C ILE A 189 -8.37 -0.18 -11.01
#